data_AF-A0A940B8U0-F1
#
_entry.id   AF-A0A940B8U0-F1
#
_cell.length_a   1.000
_cell.length_b   1.000
_cell.length_c   1.000
_cell.angle_alpha   90.00
_cell.angle_beta   90.00
_cell.angle_gamma   90.00
#
_symmetry.space_group_name_H-M   'P 1'
#
loop_
_entity.id
_entity.type
_entity.pdbx_description
1 polymer ?
#
loop_
_entity_poly.entity_id
_entity_poly.type
_entity_poly.pdbx_seq_one_letter_code
_entity_poly.pdbx_strand_id
1 'polypeptide(L)' 'MNKPDISPDFTIDDIHKIREYNYEQTKNLSVEEQSAYYKDKAEQFLKEAGIQPNIKSVLSQRAYNLRKSD' A
#
# COMPACT_ATOMS: atom_id res chain seq x y z
N MET A 1 -7.71 15.00 -9.30
CA MET A 1 -8.40 14.07 -10.22
C MET A 1 -9.49 13.35 -9.43
N ASN A 2 -10.62 13.01 -10.04
CA ASN A 2 -11.66 12.21 -9.35
C ASN A 2 -11.20 10.75 -9.23
N LYS A 3 -11.79 10.00 -8.28
CA LYS A 3 -11.52 8.56 -8.14
C LYS A 3 -11.77 7.86 -9.49
N PRO A 4 -10.84 7.00 -9.96
CA PRO A 4 -10.98 6.38 -11.27
C PRO A 4 -12.19 5.44 -11.29
N ASP A 5 -12.94 5.49 -12.39
CA ASP A 5 -13.99 4.51 -12.70
C ASP A 5 -13.33 3.24 -13.24
N ILE A 6 -13.54 2.12 -12.56
CA ILE A 6 -12.86 0.85 -12.79
C ILE A 6 -13.86 -0.14 -13.36
N SER A 7 -13.53 -0.71 -14.52
CA SER A 7 -14.36 -1.73 -15.15
C SER A 7 -14.51 -2.97 -14.24
N PRO A 8 -15.70 -3.59 -14.18
CA PRO A 8 -15.89 -4.87 -13.50
C PRO A 8 -14.98 -6.00 -14.04
N ASP A 9 -14.64 -5.97 -15.33
CA ASP A 9 -13.82 -6.99 -15.99
C ASP A 9 -12.30 -6.72 -15.87
N PHE A 10 -11.91 -5.66 -15.18
CA PHE A 10 -10.54 -5.17 -14.95
C PHE A 10 -9.59 -5.30 -16.16
N THR A 11 -9.37 -4.18 -16.82
CA THR A 11 -8.60 -4.09 -18.07
C THR A 11 -7.25 -3.41 -17.88
N ILE A 12 -6.41 -3.45 -18.91
CA ILE A 12 -5.13 -2.71 -18.93
C ILE A 12 -5.38 -1.20 -18.78
N ASP A 13 -6.46 -0.68 -19.36
CA ASP A 13 -6.83 0.73 -19.24
C ASP A 13 -7.12 1.12 -17.77
N ASP A 14 -7.72 0.21 -16.99
CA ASP A 14 -7.95 0.44 -15.56
C ASP A 14 -6.64 0.54 -14.77
N ILE A 15 -5.60 -0.22 -15.16
CA ILE A 15 -4.25 -0.06 -14.59
C ILE A 15 -3.71 1.34 -14.88
N HIS A 16 -3.88 1.83 -16.11
CA HIS A 16 -3.43 3.18 -16.48
C HIS A 16 -4.17 4.26 -15.68
N LYS A 17 -5.51 4.17 -15.58
CA LYS A 17 -6.32 5.09 -14.76
C LYS A 17 -5.89 5.12 -13.29
N ILE A 18 -5.63 3.96 -12.70
CA ILE A 18 -5.18 3.88 -11.30
C ILE A 18 -3.80 4.51 -11.14
N ARG A 19 -2.86 4.22 -12.06
CA ARG A 19 -1.51 4.79 -12.02
C ARG A 19 -1.52 6.30 -12.19
N GLU A 20 -2.30 6.81 -13.15
CA GLU A 20 -2.45 8.23 -13.40
C GLU A 20 -3.08 8.95 -12.20
N TYR A 21 -4.17 8.40 -11.65
CA TYR A 21 -4.79 8.92 -10.44
C TYR A 21 -3.78 8.99 -9.29
N ASN A 22 -3.05 7.91 -9.03
CA ASN A 22 -2.06 7.87 -7.96
C ASN A 22 -0.93 8.89 -8.18
N TYR A 23 -0.42 9.01 -9.41
CA TYR A 23 0.59 10.01 -9.76
C TYR A 23 0.06 11.42 -9.49
N GLU A 24 -1.15 11.74 -9.92
CA GLU A 24 -1.76 13.05 -9.68
C GLU A 24 -1.96 13.36 -8.19
N GLN A 25 -2.20 12.35 -7.35
CA GLN A 25 -2.29 12.53 -5.90
C GLN A 25 -0.93 12.78 -5.23
N THR A 26 0.15 12.19 -5.77
CA THR A 26 1.46 12.18 -5.10
C THR A 26 2.52 13.04 -5.76
N LYS A 27 2.29 13.57 -6.98
CA LYS A 27 3.31 14.26 -7.80
C LYS A 27 3.99 15.46 -7.15
N ASN A 28 3.30 16.13 -6.21
CA ASN A 28 3.83 17.31 -5.51
C ASN A 28 4.27 17.01 -4.07
N LEU A 29 4.17 15.75 -3.63
CA LEU A 29 4.51 15.34 -2.27
C LEU A 29 6.00 14.99 -2.18
N SER A 30 6.60 15.28 -1.02
CA SER A 30 7.94 14.78 -0.67
C SER A 30 7.95 13.26 -0.58
N VAL A 31 9.14 12.65 -0.62
CA VAL A 31 9.26 11.18 -0.51
C VAL A 31 8.67 10.67 0.81
N GLU A 32 8.85 11.41 1.91
CA GLU A 32 8.30 11.08 3.23
C GLU A 32 6.77 11.16 3.23
N GLU A 33 6.22 12.21 2.63
CA GLU A 33 4.77 12.40 2.48
C GLU A 33 4.15 11.33 1.57
N GLN A 34 4.83 10.94 0.49
CA GLN A 34 4.41 9.81 -0.35
C GLN A 34 4.39 8.50 0.43
N SER A 35 5.42 8.23 1.23
CA SER A 35 5.47 7.04 2.08
C SER A 35 4.33 7.02 3.10
N ALA A 36 4.04 8.16 3.73
CA ALA A 36 2.92 8.29 4.66
C ALA A 36 1.58 8.07 3.94
N TYR A 37 1.39 8.69 2.78
CA TYR A 37 0.19 8.54 1.95
C TYR A 37 -0.12 7.07 1.63
N TYR A 38 0.88 6.30 1.18
CA TYR A 38 0.67 4.89 0.85
C TYR A 38 0.44 4.02 2.08
N LYS A 39 1.09 4.34 3.21
CA LYS A 39 0.85 3.65 4.48
C LYS A 39 -0.61 3.84 4.93
N ASP A 40 -1.09 5.07 4.95
CA ASP A 40 -2.46 5.39 5.38
C ASP A 40 -3.50 4.69 4.49
N LYS A 41 -3.27 4.68 3.17
CA LYS A 41 -4.12 3.94 2.22
C LYS A 41 -4.12 2.43 2.48
N ALA A 42 -2.96 1.86 2.76
CA ALA A 42 -2.85 0.43 3.08
C ALA A 42 -3.58 0.08 4.39
N GLU A 43 -3.40 0.90 5.43
CA GLU A 43 -4.11 0.71 6.72
C GLU A 43 -5.62 0.81 6.56
N GLN A 44 -6.09 1.79 5.78
CA GLN A 44 -7.52 1.94 5.46
C GLN A 44 -8.06 0.70 4.75
N PHE A 45 -7.37 0.23 3.71
CA PHE A 45 -7.78 -0.96 2.96
C PHE A 45 -7.84 -2.20 3.86
N LEU A 46 -6.81 -2.43 4.68
CA LEU A 46 -6.77 -3.57 5.59
C LEU A 46 -7.94 -3.54 6.59
N LYS A 47 -8.25 -2.36 7.13
CA LYS A 47 -9.39 -2.15 8.02
C LYS A 47 -10.72 -2.45 7.33
N GLU A 48 -10.93 -1.95 6.11
CA GLU A 48 -12.14 -2.19 5.32
C GLU A 48 -12.29 -3.67 4.94
N ALA A 49 -11.19 -4.34 4.64
CA ALA A 49 -11.15 -5.77 4.34
C ALA A 49 -11.29 -6.66 5.59
N GLY A 50 -11.32 -6.09 6.80
CA GLY A 50 -11.31 -6.84 8.06
C GLY A 50 -10.02 -7.65 8.28
N ILE A 51 -8.97 -7.35 7.52
CA ILE A 51 -7.68 -8.03 7.60
C ILE A 51 -6.90 -7.37 8.73
N GLN A 52 -6.67 -8.11 9.82
CA GLN A 52 -5.67 -7.71 10.79
C GLN A 52 -4.29 -8.06 10.22
N PRO A 53 -3.45 -7.08 9.86
CA PRO A 53 -2.11 -7.39 9.39
C PRO A 53 -1.38 -8.14 10.51
N ASN A 54 -0.99 -9.38 10.24
CA ASN A 54 -0.11 -10.10 11.14
C ASN A 54 1.29 -9.48 11.05
N ILE A 55 1.56 -8.46 11.88
CA ILE A 55 2.88 -7.82 12.00
C ILE A 55 3.88 -8.74 12.72
N LYS A 56 3.65 -10.06 12.80
CA LYS A 56 4.76 -11.03 12.83
C LYS A 56 5.38 -11.13 11.44
N SER A 57 5.71 -9.97 10.85
CA SER A 57 6.37 -9.87 9.57
C SER A 57 7.87 -10.06 9.81
N VAL A 58 8.55 -10.70 8.86
CA VAL A 58 10.00 -10.95 8.66
C VAL A 58 11.01 -10.35 9.65
N LEU A 59 10.84 -9.11 10.12
CA LEU A 59 11.63 -8.52 11.21
C LEU A 59 11.56 -9.31 12.52
N SER A 60 10.38 -9.83 12.92
CA SER A 60 10.29 -10.68 14.12
C SER A 60 10.96 -12.03 13.89
N GLN A 61 10.88 -12.57 12.67
CA GLN A 61 11.54 -13.83 12.31
C GLN A 61 13.06 -13.66 12.22
N ARG A 62 13.55 -12.54 11.67
CA ARG A 62 14.98 -12.17 11.60
C ARG A 62 15.53 -11.89 13.00
N ALA A 63 14.79 -11.17 13.84
CA ALA A 63 15.15 -10.92 15.25
C ALA A 63 15.09 -12.20 16.10
N TYR A 64 14.14 -13.10 15.83
CA TYR A 64 14.06 -14.41 16.46
C TYR A 64 15.24 -15.31 16.06
N ASN A 65 15.61 -15.32 14.78
CA ASN A 65 16.72 -16.12 14.26
C ASN A 65 18.09 -15.59 14.73
N LEU A 66 18.27 -14.27 14.85
CA LEU A 66 19.50 -13.64 15.38
C LEU A 66 19.75 -13.90 16.88
N ARG A 67 18.70 -14.14 17.68
CA ARG A 67 18.82 -14.46 19.12
C ARG A 67 19.13 -15.92 19.42
N LYS A 68 19.05 -16.81 18.43
CA LYS A 68 19.25 -18.26 18.57
C LYS A 68 20.60 -18.76 18.06
N SER A 69 21.43 -17.85 17.53
CA SER A 69 22.74 -18.12 16.95
C SER A 69 23.92 -17.81 17.89
N ASP A 70 23.64 -17.40 19.12
CA ASP A 70 24.58 -17.31 20.25
C ASP A 70 24.33 -18.46 21.23
#